data_AF-A0AAV6LKQ0-F1
#
_entry.id   AF-A0AAV6LKQ0-F1
#
_cell.length_a   1.000
_cell.length_b   1.000
_cell.length_c   1.000
_cell.angle_alpha   90.00
_cell.angle_beta   90.00
_cell.angle_gamma   90.00
#
_symmetry.space_group_name_H-M   'P 1'
#
loop_
_entity.id
_entity.type
_entity.pdbx_description
1 polymer ?
#
loop_
_entity_poly.entity_id
_entity_poly.type
_entity_poly.pdbx_seq_one_letter_code
_entity_poly.pdbx_strand_id
1 'polypeptide(L)'
;MLNSAIILEASSKCKQKLEIRIGKQLDQATVKDLLIPSRWYAKEVGYDVECVKRILKSFYCNYARSDILGRITAAELVEDFLVEVASDVDLNTETLTLLAEMSISASVGTQRSSDGLYRVIDVYLDKHRFLTESEREDICSILDCHKLSLEAREHASRNDRLPLRVVVQLLFVGQLSLRETLTKGREGCDDRLRKVAAREEEEEAVGVAGGCEEEVRIAMERMGSKVMELERECDMIRREIQSGCCGGARKEKAGMWREMKRKFGCTTSVINCDCHVKRHKKVHPRH
;
A
#
# COMPACT_ATOMS: atom_id res chain seq x y z
N MET A 1 4.08 -12.80 -30.27
CA MET A 1 4.40 -14.13 -30.84
C MET A 1 3.44 -15.23 -30.39
N LEU A 2 3.15 -15.39 -29.08
CA LEU A 2 2.20 -16.39 -28.61
C LEU A 2 0.78 -16.18 -29.17
N ASN A 3 0.27 -14.95 -29.15
CA ASN A 3 -1.03 -14.62 -29.76
C ASN A 3 -1.08 -15.02 -31.25
N SER A 4 -0.03 -14.73 -32.01
CA SER A 4 0.08 -15.15 -33.41
C SER A 4 0.07 -16.67 -33.55
N ALA A 5 0.73 -17.42 -32.67
CA ALA A 5 0.73 -18.88 -32.67
C ALA A 5 -0.64 -19.48 -32.27
N ILE A 6 -1.41 -18.79 -31.43
CA ILE A 6 -2.80 -19.15 -31.09
C ILE A 6 -3.72 -18.89 -32.29
N ILE A 7 -3.59 -17.72 -32.92
CA ILE A 7 -4.39 -17.33 -34.11
C ILE A 7 -4.10 -18.24 -35.31
N LEU A 8 -2.84 -18.59 -35.53
CA LEU A 8 -2.39 -19.44 -36.66
C LEU A 8 -2.48 -20.94 -36.37
N GLU A 9 -3.09 -21.35 -35.25
CA GLU A 9 -3.27 -22.76 -34.87
C GLU A 9 -1.97 -23.58 -34.90
N ALA A 10 -0.89 -22.98 -34.40
CA ALA A 10 0.39 -23.68 -34.29
C ALA A 10 0.26 -24.93 -33.41
N SER A 11 1.13 -25.93 -33.63
CA SER A 11 1.11 -27.18 -32.85
C SER A 11 1.19 -26.93 -31.33
N SER A 12 0.56 -27.79 -30.53
CA SER A 12 0.58 -27.70 -29.06
C SER A 12 2.01 -27.62 -28.51
N LYS A 13 2.95 -28.36 -29.11
CA LYS A 13 4.38 -28.33 -28.79
C LYS A 13 5.02 -26.96 -29.06
N CYS A 14 4.58 -26.24 -30.09
CA CYS A 14 5.04 -24.88 -30.38
C CYS A 14 4.52 -23.90 -29.32
N LYS A 15 3.21 -23.94 -29.01
CA LYS A 15 2.59 -23.09 -27.98
C LYS A 15 3.25 -23.30 -26.61
N GLN A 16 3.44 -24.56 -26.20
CA GLN A 16 4.07 -24.90 -24.92
C GLN A 16 5.51 -24.38 -24.82
N LYS A 17 6.30 -24.46 -25.91
CA LYS A 17 7.65 -23.88 -25.92
C LYS A 17 7.64 -22.35 -25.78
N LEU A 18 6.65 -21.68 -26.36
CA LEU A 18 6.47 -20.23 -26.21
C LEU A 18 6.03 -19.88 -24.79
N GLU A 19 5.07 -20.61 -24.23
CA GLU A 19 4.64 -20.46 -22.82
C GLU A 19 5.81 -20.62 -21.85
N ILE A 20 6.68 -21.63 -22.07
CA ILE A 20 7.87 -21.84 -21.24
C ILE A 20 8.86 -20.66 -21.35
N ARG A 21 9.04 -20.11 -22.55
CA ARG A 21 9.94 -18.96 -22.77
C ARG A 21 9.40 -17.70 -22.12
N ILE A 22 8.09 -17.43 -22.24
CA ILE A 22 7.42 -16.30 -21.60
C ILE A 22 7.51 -16.44 -20.09
N GLY A 23 7.26 -17.65 -19.57
CA GLY A 23 7.41 -17.97 -18.15
C GLY A 23 8.84 -17.84 -17.62
N LYS A 24 9.88 -17.59 -18.44
CA LYS A 24 11.24 -17.28 -17.96
C LYS A 24 11.55 -15.79 -17.87
N GLN A 25 10.66 -14.95 -18.40
CA GLN A 25 10.82 -13.49 -18.46
C GLN A 25 9.58 -12.78 -17.90
N LEU A 26 8.82 -13.48 -17.06
CA LEU A 26 7.56 -12.98 -16.54
C LEU A 26 7.79 -11.79 -15.59
N ASP A 27 8.96 -11.72 -14.95
CA ASP A 27 9.43 -10.60 -14.15
C ASP A 27 9.54 -9.28 -14.94
N GLN A 28 9.63 -9.35 -16.27
CA GLN A 28 9.72 -8.19 -17.17
C GLN A 28 8.43 -7.95 -17.96
N ALA A 29 7.41 -8.78 -17.75
CA ALA A 29 6.15 -8.69 -18.48
C ALA A 29 5.21 -7.64 -17.86
N THR A 30 4.29 -7.14 -18.67
CA THR A 30 3.22 -6.24 -18.23
C THR A 30 1.88 -6.96 -18.19
N VAL A 31 0.90 -6.41 -17.48
CA VAL A 31 -0.44 -7.00 -17.37
C VAL A 31 -1.05 -7.24 -18.76
N LYS A 32 -0.83 -6.31 -19.69
CA LYS A 32 -1.31 -6.40 -21.08
C LYS A 32 -0.73 -7.60 -21.83
N ASP A 33 0.46 -8.07 -21.47
CA ASP A 33 1.09 -9.24 -22.09
C ASP A 33 0.46 -10.56 -21.62
N LEU A 34 -0.20 -10.54 -20.45
CA LEU A 34 -0.94 -11.67 -19.87
C LEU A 34 -2.40 -11.73 -20.30
N LEU A 35 -2.94 -10.62 -20.83
CA LEU A 35 -4.28 -10.55 -21.43
C LEU A 35 -4.30 -11.26 -22.79
N ILE A 36 -4.14 -12.58 -22.76
CA ILE A 36 -4.17 -13.45 -23.93
C ILE A 36 -5.64 -13.73 -24.27
N PRO A 37 -6.17 -13.27 -25.42
CA PRO A 37 -7.56 -13.53 -25.76
C PRO A 37 -7.79 -15.02 -26.01
N SER A 38 -8.87 -15.57 -25.43
CA SER A 38 -9.34 -16.91 -25.77
C SER A 38 -10.05 -16.87 -27.11
N ARG A 39 -9.70 -17.80 -28.01
CA ARG A 39 -10.37 -17.93 -29.30
C ARG A 39 -11.42 -19.02 -29.18
N TRP A 40 -12.58 -18.67 -28.64
CA TRP A 40 -13.79 -19.48 -28.79
C TRP A 40 -14.82 -18.71 -29.62
N TYR A 41 -15.70 -19.43 -30.32
CA TYR A 41 -16.53 -18.94 -31.42
C TYR A 41 -17.67 -17.96 -31.04
N ALA A 42 -17.63 -17.32 -29.88
CA ALA A 42 -18.63 -16.33 -29.51
C ALA A 42 -18.02 -14.95 -29.28
N LYS A 43 -18.90 -13.97 -29.40
CA LYS A 43 -18.69 -12.54 -29.57
C LYS A 43 -18.15 -11.83 -28.32
N GLU A 44 -17.59 -12.58 -27.38
CA GLU A 44 -17.23 -12.13 -26.03
C GLU A 44 -15.73 -12.30 -25.83
N VAL A 45 -15.06 -11.22 -25.43
CA VAL A 45 -13.61 -11.14 -25.26
C VAL A 45 -13.23 -11.85 -23.97
N GLY A 46 -13.25 -13.18 -23.97
CA GLY A 46 -12.72 -13.97 -22.86
C GLY A 46 -11.20 -14.03 -22.88
N TYR A 47 -10.57 -14.20 -21.72
CA TYR A 47 -9.12 -14.44 -21.60
C TYR A 47 -8.81 -15.94 -21.51
N ASP A 48 -7.69 -16.39 -22.10
CA ASP A 48 -7.20 -17.77 -21.98
C ASP A 48 -6.48 -17.95 -20.63
N VAL A 49 -7.30 -18.09 -19.58
CA VAL A 49 -6.88 -18.35 -18.20
C VAL A 49 -5.99 -19.59 -18.10
N GLU A 50 -6.26 -20.63 -18.89
CA GLU A 50 -5.48 -21.86 -18.90
C GLU A 50 -4.08 -21.66 -19.50
N CYS A 51 -3.94 -20.78 -20.49
CA CYS A 51 -2.63 -20.38 -21.01
C CYS A 51 -1.82 -19.62 -19.95
N VAL A 52 -2.43 -18.63 -19.29
CA VAL A 52 -1.78 -17.89 -18.20
C VAL A 52 -1.35 -18.83 -17.07
N LYS A 53 -2.21 -19.77 -16.68
CA LYS A 53 -1.90 -20.82 -15.71
C LYS A 53 -0.68 -21.65 -16.10
N ARG A 54 -0.53 -22.04 -17.37
CA ARG A 54 0.65 -22.77 -17.85
C ARG A 54 1.92 -21.91 -17.82
N ILE A 55 1.81 -20.63 -18.18
CA ILE A 55 2.93 -19.67 -18.11
C ILE A 55 3.40 -19.51 -16.66
N LEU A 56 2.47 -19.29 -15.72
CA LEU A 56 2.76 -19.14 -14.29
C LEU A 56 3.40 -20.39 -13.71
N LYS A 57 2.82 -21.57 -14.00
CA LYS A 57 3.42 -22.84 -13.59
C LYS A 57 4.85 -22.99 -14.10
N SER A 58 5.11 -22.61 -15.35
CA SER A 58 6.47 -22.62 -15.91
C SER A 58 7.40 -21.65 -15.19
N PHE A 59 6.94 -20.46 -14.81
CA PHE A 59 7.74 -19.50 -14.04
C PHE A 59 8.16 -20.10 -12.69
N TYR A 60 7.20 -20.55 -11.88
CA TYR A 60 7.50 -21.04 -10.53
C TYR A 60 8.25 -22.39 -10.51
N CYS A 61 8.08 -23.25 -11.52
CA CYS A 61 8.85 -24.49 -11.62
C CYS A 61 10.31 -24.27 -12.06
N ASN A 62 10.64 -23.19 -12.77
CA ASN A 62 11.99 -22.94 -13.30
C ASN A 62 12.83 -21.99 -12.44
N TYR A 63 12.22 -21.15 -11.60
CA TYR A 63 12.95 -20.24 -10.73
C TYR A 63 13.38 -20.92 -9.42
N ALA A 64 14.70 -20.99 -9.20
CA ALA A 64 15.26 -21.41 -7.92
C ALA A 64 14.88 -20.40 -6.82
N ARG A 65 14.81 -20.87 -5.56
CA ARG A 65 14.48 -20.08 -4.36
C ARG A 65 15.30 -18.78 -4.18
N SER A 66 16.37 -18.57 -4.94
CA SER A 66 17.30 -17.45 -4.83
C SER A 66 16.79 -16.13 -5.41
N ASP A 67 15.89 -16.14 -6.39
CA ASP A 67 15.35 -14.88 -6.94
C ASP A 67 14.04 -14.50 -6.25
N ILE A 68 14.18 -13.87 -5.09
CA ILE A 68 13.04 -13.39 -4.30
C ILE A 68 12.37 -12.19 -5.02
N LEU A 69 13.16 -11.30 -5.63
CA LEU A 69 12.66 -10.08 -6.25
C LEU A 69 11.84 -10.38 -7.52
N GLY A 70 12.32 -11.28 -8.38
CA GLY A 70 11.58 -11.72 -9.56
C GLY A 70 10.25 -12.38 -9.18
N ARG A 71 10.22 -13.15 -8.08
CA ARG A 71 8.98 -13.78 -7.57
C ARG A 71 7.99 -12.75 -7.00
N ILE A 72 8.47 -11.73 -6.30
CA ILE A 72 7.64 -10.62 -5.79
C ILE A 72 7.02 -9.86 -6.96
N THR A 73 7.81 -9.52 -7.98
CA THR A 73 7.35 -8.80 -9.18
C THR A 73 6.35 -9.64 -9.98
N ALA A 74 6.60 -10.93 -10.14
CA ALA A 74 5.65 -11.83 -10.80
C ALA A 74 4.35 -11.98 -10.00
N ALA A 75 4.40 -12.04 -8.67
CA ALA A 75 3.20 -12.07 -7.84
C ALA A 75 2.37 -10.78 -7.97
N GLU A 76 3.01 -9.61 -8.00
CA GLU A 76 2.37 -8.32 -8.30
C GLU A 76 1.66 -8.32 -9.64
N LEU A 77 2.38 -8.76 -10.66
CA LEU A 77 1.86 -8.84 -12.01
C LEU A 77 0.64 -9.77 -12.10
N VAL A 78 0.65 -10.89 -11.36
CA VAL A 78 -0.48 -11.81 -11.27
C VAL A 78 -1.66 -11.20 -10.54
N GLU A 79 -1.42 -10.53 -9.41
CA GLU A 79 -2.46 -9.81 -8.66
C GLU A 79 -3.11 -8.73 -9.53
N ASP A 80 -2.33 -7.97 -10.30
CA ASP A 80 -2.86 -6.95 -11.21
C ASP A 80 -3.62 -7.55 -12.39
N PHE A 81 -3.14 -8.65 -12.97
CA PHE A 81 -3.88 -9.43 -13.96
C PHE A 81 -5.21 -9.95 -13.39
N LEU A 82 -5.20 -10.46 -12.16
CA LEU A 82 -6.40 -10.96 -11.50
C LEU A 82 -7.44 -9.87 -11.28
N VAL A 83 -7.03 -8.63 -11.00
CA VAL A 83 -7.96 -7.49 -10.87
C VAL A 83 -8.66 -7.18 -12.19
N GLU A 84 -7.92 -7.23 -13.30
CA GLU A 84 -8.49 -7.01 -14.63
C GLU A 84 -9.48 -8.11 -14.99
N VAL A 85 -9.12 -9.38 -14.73
CA VAL A 85 -9.98 -10.53 -15.00
C VAL A 85 -11.18 -10.58 -14.05
N ALA A 86 -11.03 -10.19 -12.78
CA ALA A 86 -12.12 -10.09 -11.82
C ALA A 86 -13.17 -9.03 -12.19
N SER A 87 -12.82 -8.08 -13.06
CA SER A 87 -13.77 -7.11 -13.60
C SER A 87 -14.70 -7.70 -14.68
N ASP A 88 -14.40 -8.90 -15.18
CA ASP A 88 -15.20 -9.61 -16.17
C ASP A 88 -16.40 -10.31 -15.51
N VAL A 89 -17.60 -9.96 -15.93
CA VAL A 89 -18.86 -10.48 -15.37
C VAL A 89 -19.02 -11.97 -15.64
N ASP A 90 -18.42 -12.49 -16.71
CA ASP A 90 -18.55 -13.89 -17.12
C ASP A 90 -17.53 -14.80 -16.42
N LEU A 91 -16.66 -14.25 -15.57
CA LEU A 91 -15.67 -15.03 -14.84
C LEU A 91 -16.31 -15.91 -13.76
N ASN A 92 -16.04 -17.23 -13.86
CA ASN A 92 -16.53 -18.21 -12.89
C ASN A 92 -15.77 -18.15 -11.56
N THR A 93 -16.46 -18.41 -10.45
CA THR A 93 -15.89 -18.41 -9.10
C THR A 93 -14.73 -19.39 -8.98
N GLU A 94 -14.88 -20.60 -9.53
CA GLU A 94 -13.85 -21.64 -9.53
C GLU A 94 -12.56 -21.19 -10.23
N THR A 95 -12.69 -20.52 -11.39
CA THR A 95 -11.52 -20.05 -12.15
C THR A 95 -10.75 -18.96 -11.40
N LEU A 96 -11.47 -18.06 -10.72
CA LEU A 96 -10.87 -17.04 -9.87
C LEU A 96 -10.12 -17.67 -8.70
N THR A 97 -10.78 -18.60 -7.98
CA THR A 97 -10.19 -19.30 -6.83
C THR A 97 -8.90 -20.03 -7.23
N LEU A 98 -8.90 -20.76 -8.35
CA LEU A 98 -7.71 -21.46 -8.84
C LEU A 98 -6.55 -20.50 -9.14
N LEU A 99 -6.83 -19.36 -9.78
CA LEU A 99 -5.80 -18.37 -10.08
C LEU A 99 -5.26 -17.69 -8.82
N ALA A 100 -6.13 -17.39 -7.86
CA ALA A 100 -5.76 -16.81 -6.58
C ALA A 100 -4.90 -17.78 -5.75
N GLU A 101 -5.24 -19.07 -5.70
CA GLU A 101 -4.44 -20.12 -5.05
C GLU A 101 -3.04 -20.25 -5.66
N MET A 102 -2.92 -20.07 -6.98
CA MET A 102 -1.62 -20.04 -7.65
C MET A 102 -0.80 -18.82 -7.25
N SER A 103 -1.42 -17.65 -7.10
CA SER A 103 -0.76 -16.45 -6.59
C SER A 103 -0.30 -16.62 -5.13
N ILE A 104 -1.14 -17.26 -4.29
CA ILE A 104 -0.75 -17.58 -2.91
C ILE A 104 0.46 -18.51 -2.91
N SER A 105 0.43 -19.59 -3.70
CA SER A 105 1.53 -20.55 -3.84
C SER A 105 2.82 -19.88 -4.32
N ALA A 106 2.72 -18.88 -5.19
CA ALA A 106 3.83 -18.05 -5.65
C ALA A 106 4.45 -17.19 -4.54
N SER A 107 3.60 -16.64 -3.67
CA SER A 107 4.01 -15.80 -2.56
C SER A 107 4.57 -16.58 -1.35
N VAL A 108 4.50 -17.92 -1.35
CA VAL A 108 4.98 -18.76 -0.24
C VAL A 108 6.48 -18.52 0.01
N GLY A 109 6.79 -18.01 1.19
CA GLY A 109 8.15 -17.67 1.62
C GLY A 109 8.56 -16.22 1.34
N THR A 110 7.66 -15.39 0.79
CA THR A 110 7.81 -13.93 0.74
C THR A 110 6.96 -13.33 1.86
N GLN A 111 7.48 -12.36 2.63
CA GLN A 111 6.72 -11.62 3.65
C GLN A 111 5.76 -10.58 3.02
N ARG A 112 5.14 -10.94 1.88
CA ARG A 112 4.28 -10.05 1.12
C ARG A 112 2.92 -9.89 1.81
N SER A 113 2.35 -8.71 1.72
CA SER A 113 0.98 -8.44 2.12
C SER A 113 -0.03 -9.07 1.17
N SER A 114 -1.15 -9.56 1.69
CA SER A 114 -2.26 -10.14 0.89
C SER A 114 -3.18 -9.07 0.28
N ASP A 115 -2.74 -7.81 0.25
CA ASP A 115 -3.54 -6.66 -0.17
C ASP A 115 -3.98 -6.74 -1.64
N GLY A 116 -3.13 -7.30 -2.51
CA GLY A 116 -3.48 -7.54 -3.91
C GLY A 116 -4.64 -8.53 -4.06
N LEU A 117 -4.61 -9.64 -3.32
CA LEU A 117 -5.71 -10.61 -3.30
C LEU A 117 -7.00 -10.01 -2.73
N TYR A 118 -6.91 -9.17 -1.70
CA TYR A 118 -8.09 -8.44 -1.20
C TYR A 118 -8.69 -7.54 -2.29
N ARG A 119 -7.86 -6.79 -3.01
CA ARG A 119 -8.29 -5.93 -4.13
C ARG A 119 -9.01 -6.74 -5.21
N VAL A 120 -8.50 -7.92 -5.55
CA VAL A 120 -9.13 -8.84 -6.51
C VAL A 120 -10.53 -9.25 -6.03
N ILE A 121 -10.64 -9.69 -4.78
CA ILE A 121 -11.91 -10.12 -4.19
C ILE A 121 -12.91 -8.96 -4.14
N ASP A 122 -12.49 -7.76 -3.74
CA ASP A 122 -13.37 -6.59 -3.67
C ASP A 122 -13.93 -6.20 -5.05
N VAL A 123 -13.07 -6.20 -6.08
CA VAL A 123 -13.49 -5.93 -7.47
C VAL A 123 -14.42 -7.02 -8.00
N TYR A 124 -14.12 -8.30 -7.71
CA TYR A 124 -14.97 -9.41 -8.12
C TYR A 124 -16.35 -9.33 -7.47
N LEU A 125 -16.40 -9.12 -6.16
CA LEU A 125 -17.65 -8.87 -5.46
C LEU A 125 -18.37 -7.66 -6.05
N ASP A 126 -17.65 -6.62 -6.54
CA ASP A 126 -18.17 -5.47 -7.31
C ASP A 126 -19.00 -5.83 -8.52
N LYS A 127 -18.42 -6.64 -9.39
CA LYS A 127 -19.06 -6.98 -10.66
C LYS A 127 -20.08 -8.11 -10.50
N HIS A 128 -19.93 -8.97 -9.50
CA HIS A 128 -20.74 -10.17 -9.30
C HIS A 128 -21.72 -10.04 -8.14
N ARG A 129 -22.60 -9.04 -8.20
CA ARG A 129 -23.62 -8.80 -7.14
C ARG A 129 -24.64 -9.93 -6.98
N PHE A 130 -24.72 -10.83 -7.95
CA PHE A 130 -25.62 -11.97 -7.99
C PHE A 130 -25.12 -13.21 -7.23
N LEU A 131 -23.88 -13.18 -6.71
CA LEU A 131 -23.32 -14.30 -5.94
C LEU A 131 -24.11 -14.56 -4.65
N THR A 132 -24.29 -15.84 -4.35
CA THR A 132 -24.85 -16.35 -3.10
C THR A 132 -23.90 -16.12 -1.92
N GLU A 133 -24.41 -16.18 -0.69
CA GLU A 133 -23.58 -16.03 0.51
C GLU A 133 -22.47 -17.10 0.58
N SER A 134 -22.77 -18.34 0.19
CA SER A 134 -21.79 -19.45 0.14
C SER A 134 -20.64 -19.15 -0.83
N GLU A 135 -20.94 -18.70 -2.04
CA GLU A 135 -19.89 -18.39 -3.03
C GLU A 135 -18.99 -17.23 -2.57
N ARG A 136 -19.58 -16.23 -1.89
CA ARG A 136 -18.81 -15.14 -1.30
C ARG A 136 -17.92 -15.64 -0.17
N GLU A 137 -18.41 -16.56 0.67
CA GLU A 137 -17.60 -17.20 1.70
C GLU A 137 -16.45 -18.01 1.10
N ASP A 138 -16.72 -18.80 0.07
CA ASP A 138 -15.72 -19.61 -0.61
C ASP A 138 -14.62 -18.75 -1.23
N ILE A 139 -14.98 -17.68 -1.94
CA ILE A 139 -14.01 -16.74 -2.53
C ILE A 139 -13.28 -15.91 -1.47
N CYS A 140 -13.90 -15.62 -0.32
CA CYS A 140 -13.19 -14.93 0.76
C CYS A 140 -12.30 -15.86 1.58
N SER A 141 -12.49 -17.17 1.51
CA SER A 141 -11.72 -18.15 2.30
C SER A 141 -10.23 -18.19 1.95
N ILE A 142 -9.88 -17.83 0.72
CA ILE A 142 -8.49 -17.71 0.24
C ILE A 142 -7.73 -16.51 0.85
N LEU A 143 -8.44 -15.56 1.48
CA LEU A 143 -7.84 -14.35 2.00
C LEU A 143 -7.19 -14.56 3.37
N ASP A 144 -5.86 -14.46 3.42
CA ASP A 144 -5.12 -14.46 4.69
C ASP A 144 -5.20 -13.10 5.39
N CYS A 145 -6.16 -12.96 6.30
CA CYS A 145 -6.44 -11.73 7.05
C CYS A 145 -5.26 -11.28 7.94
N HIS A 146 -4.33 -12.18 8.30
CA HIS A 146 -3.16 -11.85 9.12
C HIS A 146 -2.09 -11.10 8.33
N LYS A 147 -2.04 -11.32 7.01
CA LYS A 147 -1.06 -10.69 6.10
C LYS A 147 -1.59 -9.41 5.45
N LEU A 148 -2.77 -8.93 5.83
CA LEU A 148 -3.28 -7.67 5.33
C LEU A 148 -2.63 -6.49 6.05
N SER A 149 -2.35 -5.44 5.28
CA SER A 149 -1.94 -4.14 5.82
C SER A 149 -3.06 -3.52 6.66
N LEU A 150 -2.70 -2.51 7.47
CA LEU A 150 -3.67 -1.78 8.27
C LEU A 150 -4.72 -1.09 7.40
N GLU A 151 -4.28 -0.45 6.31
CA GLU A 151 -5.15 0.26 5.37
C GLU A 151 -6.14 -0.70 4.70
N ALA A 152 -5.66 -1.85 4.22
CA ALA A 152 -6.52 -2.87 3.61
C ALA A 152 -7.51 -3.45 4.62
N ARG A 153 -7.09 -3.67 5.88
CA ARG A 153 -7.98 -4.15 6.94
C ARG A 153 -9.06 -3.14 7.29
N GLU A 154 -8.74 -1.85 7.35
CA GLU A 154 -9.72 -0.80 7.59
C GLU A 154 -10.75 -0.74 6.46
N HIS A 155 -10.30 -0.79 5.21
CA HIS A 155 -11.19 -0.85 4.06
C HIS A 155 -12.11 -2.08 4.11
N ALA A 156 -11.54 -3.26 4.36
CA ALA A 156 -12.29 -4.51 4.48
C ALA A 156 -13.29 -4.51 5.64
N SER A 157 -12.97 -3.86 6.77
CA SER A 157 -13.87 -3.77 7.92
C SER A 157 -15.13 -2.94 7.65
N ARG A 158 -15.08 -2.04 6.66
CA ARG A 158 -16.19 -1.16 6.25
C ARG A 158 -16.91 -1.69 5.00
N ASN A 159 -16.50 -2.84 4.48
CA ASN A 159 -17.01 -3.37 3.23
C ASN A 159 -18.23 -4.27 3.48
N ASP A 160 -19.43 -3.75 3.18
CA ASP A 160 -20.72 -4.43 3.40
C ASP A 160 -20.93 -5.68 2.53
N ARG A 161 -20.04 -5.94 1.57
CA ARG A 161 -20.16 -7.04 0.61
C ARG A 161 -19.50 -8.31 1.09
N LEU A 162 -18.57 -8.17 2.04
CA LEU A 162 -17.88 -9.30 2.63
C LEU A 162 -18.83 -10.05 3.57
N PRO A 163 -18.74 -11.39 3.61
CA PRO A 163 -19.47 -12.16 4.61
C PRO A 163 -19.11 -11.72 6.04
N LEU A 164 -20.11 -11.69 6.93
CA LEU A 164 -19.94 -11.26 8.32
C LEU A 164 -18.81 -12.03 9.03
N ARG A 165 -18.66 -13.33 8.71
CA ARG A 165 -17.60 -14.18 9.25
C ARG A 165 -16.20 -13.63 8.98
N VAL A 166 -15.97 -13.11 7.78
CA VAL A 166 -14.68 -12.55 7.35
C VAL A 166 -14.43 -11.22 8.03
N VAL A 167 -15.46 -10.37 8.13
CA VAL A 167 -15.37 -9.07 8.84
C VAL A 167 -15.02 -9.28 10.32
N VAL A 168 -15.66 -10.23 10.99
CA VAL A 168 -15.35 -10.57 12.39
C VAL A 168 -13.90 -11.06 12.54
N GLN A 169 -13.41 -11.89 11.61
CA GLN A 169 -12.03 -12.34 11.60
C GLN A 169 -11.05 -11.16 11.43
N LEU A 170 -11.32 -10.25 10.50
CA LEU A 170 -10.51 -9.03 10.29
C LEU A 170 -10.45 -8.15 11.54
N LEU A 171 -11.59 -7.93 12.20
CA LEU A 171 -11.67 -7.17 13.44
C LEU A 171 -10.87 -7.84 14.56
N PHE A 172 -11.00 -9.16 14.70
CA PHE A 172 -10.26 -9.92 15.70
C PHE A 172 -8.73 -9.84 15.48
N VAL A 173 -8.28 -10.00 14.24
CA VAL A 173 -6.86 -9.83 13.87
C VAL A 173 -6.37 -8.41 14.18
N GLY A 174 -7.18 -7.39 13.90
CA GLY A 174 -6.88 -6.01 14.26
C GLY A 174 -6.71 -5.82 15.77
N GLN A 175 -7.60 -6.40 16.58
CA GLN A 175 -7.54 -6.34 18.04
C GLN A 175 -6.29 -7.05 18.61
N LEU A 176 -5.92 -8.22 18.04
CA LEU A 176 -4.70 -8.92 18.43
C LEU A 176 -3.44 -8.10 18.14
N SER A 177 -3.35 -7.48 16.96
CA SER A 177 -2.22 -6.64 16.57
C SER A 177 -2.03 -5.43 17.50
N LEU A 178 -3.14 -4.80 17.93
CA LEU A 178 -3.11 -3.73 18.94
C LEU A 178 -2.60 -4.23 20.29
N ARG A 179 -3.02 -5.42 20.73
CA ARG A 179 -2.53 -6.01 21.99
C ARG A 179 -1.04 -6.33 21.92
N GLU A 180 -0.56 -6.91 20.82
CA GLU A 180 0.86 -7.22 20.64
C GLU A 180 1.75 -5.98 20.60
N THR A 181 1.30 -4.89 19.98
CA THR A 181 2.07 -3.63 19.95
C THR A 181 2.11 -2.97 21.33
N LEU A 182 1.02 -3.04 22.11
CA LEU A 182 1.00 -2.58 23.50
C LEU A 182 1.90 -3.44 24.41
N THR A 183 1.92 -4.76 24.25
CA THR A 183 2.80 -5.64 25.04
C THR A 183 4.27 -5.49 24.65
N LYS A 184 4.59 -5.37 23.35
CA LYS A 184 5.96 -5.09 22.88
C LYS A 184 6.45 -3.70 23.31
N GLY A 185 5.56 -2.71 23.35
CA GLY A 185 5.86 -1.40 23.94
C GLY A 185 6.18 -1.47 25.43
N ARG A 186 5.64 -2.47 26.14
CA ARG A 186 5.89 -2.73 27.56
C ARG A 186 7.19 -3.54 27.78
N GLU A 187 7.51 -4.49 26.90
CA GLU A 187 8.77 -5.26 26.91
C GLU A 187 10.00 -4.43 26.49
N GLY A 188 9.84 -3.45 25.59
CA GLY A 188 10.91 -2.51 25.24
C GLY A 188 11.34 -1.59 26.38
N CYS A 189 10.52 -1.47 27.42
CA CYS A 189 10.83 -0.79 28.68
C CYS A 189 11.66 -1.70 29.61
N ASP A 190 11.41 -3.00 29.58
CA ASP A 190 12.04 -4.01 30.43
C ASP A 190 13.48 -4.37 29.99
N ASP A 191 13.75 -4.35 28.67
CA ASP A 191 15.11 -4.59 28.13
C ASP A 191 16.08 -3.42 28.40
N ARG A 192 15.55 -2.20 28.61
CA ARG A 192 16.35 -1.05 29.09
C ARG A 192 16.60 -1.13 30.59
N LEU A 193 15.63 -1.62 31.38
CA LEU A 193 15.80 -1.86 32.81
C LEU A 193 16.88 -2.92 33.11
N ARG A 194 16.96 -4.00 32.31
CA ARG A 194 18.01 -5.02 32.47
C ARG A 194 19.43 -4.54 32.12
N LYS A 195 19.58 -3.62 31.16
CA LYS A 195 20.89 -3.03 30.83
C LYS A 195 21.35 -1.96 31.81
N VAL A 196 20.42 -1.35 32.55
CA VAL A 196 20.73 -0.41 33.64
C VAL A 196 21.08 -1.19 34.92
N ALA A 197 20.36 -2.28 35.23
CA ALA A 197 20.63 -3.12 36.40
C ALA A 197 22.01 -3.81 36.38
N ALA A 198 22.61 -4.05 35.21
CA ALA A 198 23.97 -4.61 35.11
C ALA A 198 25.09 -3.57 35.35
N ARG A 199 24.75 -2.31 35.61
CA ARG A 199 25.71 -1.23 35.94
C ARG A 199 25.61 -0.73 37.38
N GLU A 200 24.74 -1.30 38.20
CA GLU A 200 24.39 -0.78 39.53
C GLU A 200 24.76 -1.75 40.67
N GLU A 201 25.82 -2.57 40.52
CA GLU A 201 26.36 -3.37 41.63
C GLU A 201 27.32 -2.62 42.58
N GLU A 202 27.39 -1.29 42.52
CA GLU A 202 28.02 -0.49 43.59
C GLU A 202 27.17 0.76 43.90
N GLU A 203 26.12 0.61 44.69
CA GLU A 203 25.94 1.34 45.96
C GLU A 203 24.58 1.03 46.62
N GLU A 204 24.55 1.20 47.93
CA GLU A 204 23.66 0.65 48.92
C GLU A 204 22.16 1.05 48.87
N ALA A 205 21.33 0.05 49.15
CA ALA A 205 20.32 -0.08 50.20
C ALA A 205 19.23 1.00 50.46
N VAL A 206 18.02 0.44 50.63
CA VAL A 206 16.81 0.91 51.33
C VAL A 206 15.82 1.74 50.48
N GLY A 207 14.82 1.03 49.97
CA GLY A 207 13.77 1.59 49.12
C GLY A 207 12.61 2.26 49.86
N VAL A 208 11.78 2.94 49.07
CA VAL A 208 10.34 3.10 49.32
C VAL A 208 9.63 3.05 47.97
N ALA A 209 8.61 2.20 47.90
CA ALA A 209 7.71 2.05 46.78
C ALA A 209 6.98 3.38 46.48
N GLY A 210 7.22 3.94 45.28
CA GLY A 210 6.51 5.11 44.77
C GLY A 210 6.90 5.54 43.35
N GLY A 211 7.59 4.70 42.58
CA GLY A 211 8.33 5.11 41.37
C GLY A 211 7.52 5.34 40.10
N CYS A 212 6.29 4.81 39.98
CA CYS A 212 5.59 4.86 38.69
C CYS A 212 5.02 6.25 38.36
N GLU A 213 4.56 7.02 39.35
CA GLU A 213 3.99 8.36 39.10
C GLU A 213 5.09 9.42 39.01
N GLU A 214 6.14 9.30 39.82
CA GLU A 214 7.24 10.25 39.86
C GLU A 214 8.13 10.16 38.61
N GLU A 215 8.42 8.97 38.08
CA GLU A 215 9.14 8.83 36.82
C GLU A 215 8.33 9.33 35.62
N VAL A 216 7.02 9.07 35.61
CA VAL A 216 6.13 9.62 34.57
C VAL A 216 6.08 11.14 34.65
N ARG A 217 6.06 11.72 35.86
CA ARG A 217 6.15 13.18 36.06
C ARG A 217 7.46 13.76 35.53
N ILE A 218 8.60 13.17 35.89
CA ILE A 218 9.93 13.61 35.43
C ILE A 218 10.07 13.46 33.90
N ALA A 219 9.52 12.38 33.32
CA ALA A 219 9.50 12.18 31.88
C ALA A 219 8.60 13.21 31.17
N MET A 220 7.44 13.54 31.76
CA MET A 220 6.52 14.54 31.21
C MET A 220 7.09 15.95 31.30
N GLU A 221 7.84 16.27 32.36
CA GLU A 221 8.57 17.54 32.50
C GLU A 221 9.75 17.65 31.51
N ARG A 222 10.50 16.56 31.29
CA ARG A 222 11.55 16.50 30.26
C ARG A 222 10.98 16.62 28.86
N MET A 223 9.86 15.96 28.57
CA MET A 223 9.18 16.06 27.29
C MET A 223 8.58 17.45 27.09
N GLY A 224 8.00 18.05 28.13
CA GLY A 224 7.54 19.43 28.12
C GLY A 224 8.66 20.43 27.86
N SER A 225 9.84 20.22 28.43
CA SER A 225 11.02 21.05 28.16
C SER A 225 11.48 20.96 26.70
N LYS A 226 11.51 19.73 26.13
CA LYS A 226 11.86 19.52 24.71
C LYS A 226 10.82 20.09 23.75
N VAL A 227 9.54 19.95 24.06
CA VAL A 227 8.45 20.54 23.26
C VAL A 227 8.56 22.06 23.28
N MET A 228 8.81 22.66 24.45
CA MET A 228 9.04 24.10 24.56
C MET A 228 10.30 24.58 23.81
N GLU A 229 11.34 23.77 23.71
CA GLU A 229 12.53 24.08 22.91
C GLU A 229 12.23 24.01 21.41
N LEU A 230 11.55 22.95 20.97
CA LEU A 230 11.11 22.78 19.57
C LEU A 230 10.10 23.85 19.14
N GLU A 231 9.19 24.26 20.02
CA GLU A 231 8.26 25.36 19.77
C GLU A 231 9.02 26.68 19.61
N ARG A 232 10.05 26.94 20.43
CA ARG A 232 10.92 28.11 20.26
C ARG A 232 11.71 28.07 18.95
N GLU A 233 12.23 26.90 18.56
CA GLU A 233 12.91 26.73 17.28
C GLU A 233 11.94 26.93 16.10
N CYS A 234 10.73 26.35 16.16
CA CYS A 234 9.69 26.56 15.17
C CYS A 234 9.27 28.04 15.08
N ASP A 235 9.20 28.74 16.21
CA ASP A 235 8.90 30.18 16.26
C ASP A 235 10.07 31.03 15.78
N MET A 236 11.31 30.60 15.96
CA MET A 236 12.48 31.26 15.36
C MET A 236 12.46 31.09 13.84
N ILE A 237 12.28 29.86 13.34
CA ILE A 237 12.19 29.56 11.91
C ILE A 237 11.02 30.31 11.28
N ARG A 238 9.86 30.35 11.95
CA ARG A 238 8.70 31.11 11.49
C ARG A 238 8.99 32.61 11.44
N ARG A 239 9.67 33.16 12.45
CA ARG A 239 10.11 34.57 12.46
C ARG A 239 11.18 34.86 11.41
N GLU A 240 12.04 33.89 11.09
CA GLU A 240 13.05 34.00 10.02
C GLU A 240 12.40 34.00 8.63
N ILE A 241 11.40 33.14 8.42
CA ILE A 241 10.59 33.12 7.21
C ILE A 241 9.80 34.43 7.08
N GLN A 242 9.25 34.93 8.19
CA GLN A 242 8.45 36.15 8.21
C GLN A 242 9.32 37.43 8.13
N SER A 243 10.55 37.42 8.67
CA SER A 243 11.52 38.52 8.52
C SER A 243 12.19 38.52 7.15
N GLY A 244 12.40 37.35 6.56
CA GLY A 244 12.79 37.18 5.15
C GLY A 244 11.73 37.70 4.17
N CYS A 245 10.46 37.77 4.59
CA CYS A 245 9.37 38.35 3.80
C CYS A 245 9.12 39.84 4.08
N CYS A 246 9.66 40.42 5.16
CA CYS A 246 9.37 41.78 5.60
C CYS A 246 10.66 42.56 5.91
N GLY A 247 11.53 42.72 4.91
CA GLY A 247 12.88 43.25 5.12
C GLY A 247 13.58 43.84 3.90
N GLY A 248 12.88 44.64 3.10
CA GLY A 248 13.52 45.75 2.40
C GLY A 248 13.83 45.56 0.91
N ALA A 249 13.03 46.28 0.11
CA ALA A 249 13.46 46.99 -1.08
C ALA A 249 14.93 47.47 -0.99
N ARG A 250 15.87 46.69 -1.54
CA ARG A 250 17.16 47.21 -1.98
C ARG A 250 17.10 47.32 -3.49
N LYS A 251 17.08 48.58 -3.95
CA LYS A 251 17.32 49.05 -5.31
C LYS A 251 18.15 48.01 -6.09
N GLU A 252 17.46 47.23 -6.91
CA GLU A 252 18.10 46.53 -8.00
C GLU A 252 18.79 47.61 -8.84
N LYS A 253 20.12 47.57 -8.90
CA LYS A 253 20.87 48.42 -9.84
C LYS A 253 20.24 48.21 -11.20
N ALA A 254 19.48 49.20 -11.66
CA ALA A 254 19.14 49.36 -13.05
C ALA A 254 20.47 49.60 -13.78
N GLY A 255 21.03 48.53 -14.33
CA GLY A 255 22.27 48.56 -15.07
C GLY A 255 22.47 47.22 -15.76
N MET A 256 22.52 47.25 -17.08
CA MET A 256 22.83 46.14 -17.99
C MET A 256 21.69 45.16 -18.35
N TRP A 257 20.90 44.62 -17.43
CA TRP A 257 19.94 43.55 -17.78
C TRP A 257 18.53 44.01 -18.20
N ARG A 258 18.17 45.27 -17.93
CA ARG A 258 16.88 45.88 -18.33
C ARG A 258 16.86 46.41 -19.78
N GLU A 259 18.02 46.63 -20.40
CA GLU A 259 18.11 47.08 -21.80
C GLU A 259 17.85 45.92 -22.79
N MET A 260 18.20 44.69 -22.40
CA MET A 260 18.15 43.53 -23.30
C MET A 260 16.76 42.88 -23.37
N LYS A 261 15.93 43.00 -22.32
CA LYS A 261 14.56 42.44 -22.29
C LYS A 261 13.49 43.29 -22.97
N ARG A 262 13.79 44.50 -23.44
CA ARG A 262 12.89 45.29 -24.30
C ARG A 262 12.98 44.94 -25.80
N LYS A 263 13.90 44.06 -26.21
CA LYS A 263 14.01 43.60 -27.62
C LYS A 263 13.35 42.25 -27.92
N PHE A 264 12.89 41.52 -26.91
CA PHE A 264 12.17 40.26 -27.11
C PHE A 264 10.92 40.26 -26.22
N GLY A 265 9.80 40.71 -26.78
CA GLY A 265 8.54 40.92 -26.09
C GLY A 265 7.86 39.62 -25.64
N CYS A 266 8.22 39.12 -24.47
CA CYS A 266 7.49 38.03 -23.79
C CYS A 266 7.33 38.35 -22.30
N THR A 267 6.12 38.70 -21.88
CA THR A 267 5.70 38.67 -20.46
C THR A 267 4.74 37.51 -20.25
N THR A 268 5.25 36.38 -19.77
CA THR A 268 4.44 35.31 -19.20
C THR A 268 4.20 35.61 -17.72
N SER A 269 2.97 35.96 -17.37
CA SER A 269 2.49 36.02 -15.99
C SER A 269 2.08 34.62 -15.54
N VAL A 270 2.83 34.04 -14.60
CA VAL A 270 2.48 32.78 -13.94
C VAL A 270 2.21 33.06 -12.46
N ILE A 271 0.92 32.96 -12.13
CA ILE A 271 0.30 32.32 -10.96
C ILE A 271 0.70 32.81 -9.55
N ASN A 272 -0.32 33.21 -8.77
CA ASN A 272 -0.51 32.70 -7.41
C ASN A 272 -1.99 32.75 -7.00
N CYS A 273 -2.55 31.57 -6.77
CA CYS A 273 -3.81 31.35 -6.07
C CYS A 273 -3.59 31.60 -4.57
N ASP A 274 -4.51 32.34 -3.94
CA ASP A 274 -4.57 32.44 -2.48
C ASP A 274 -6.00 32.10 -2.04
N CYS A 275 -6.13 31.03 -1.24
CA CYS A 275 -7.38 30.59 -0.64
C CYS A 275 -7.25 30.65 0.88
N HIS A 276 -7.93 31.61 1.50
CA HIS A 276 -8.12 31.61 2.95
C HIS A 276 -9.60 31.80 3.31
N VAL A 277 -10.22 30.68 3.71
CA VAL A 277 -11.44 30.66 4.51
C VAL A 277 -11.08 31.03 5.94
N LYS A 278 -11.61 32.13 6.46
CA LYS A 278 -11.86 32.30 7.90
C LYS A 278 -13.25 32.90 8.14
N ARG A 279 -14.10 32.10 8.78
CA ARG A 279 -15.41 32.48 9.31
C ARG A 279 -15.22 33.51 10.42
N HIS A 280 -15.91 34.64 10.33
CA HIS A 280 -16.22 35.47 11.50
C HIS A 280 -17.74 35.68 11.61
N LYS A 281 -18.23 35.45 12.84
CA LYS A 281 -19.63 35.53 13.25
C LYS A 281 -20.19 36.95 13.05
N LYS A 282 -21.44 36.97 12.59
CA LYS A 282 -22.31 38.12 12.33
C LYS A 282 -22.57 38.94 13.61
N VAL A 283 -22.49 40.27 13.48
CA VAL A 283 -23.21 41.24 14.32
C VAL A 283 -24.12 42.04 13.37
N HIS A 284 -25.43 42.05 13.64
CA HIS A 284 -26.42 42.86 12.92
C HIS A 284 -26.47 44.27 13.53
N PRO A 285 -26.73 45.33 12.75
CA PRO A 285 -27.30 46.57 13.28
C PRO A 285 -28.83 46.54 13.20
N ARG A 286 -29.47 47.05 14.26
CA ARG A 286 -30.90 47.36 14.34
C ARG A 286 -31.13 48.84 14.00
N HIS A 287 -32.25 49.06 13.32
CA HIS A 287 -33.01 50.30 13.09
C HIS A 287 -32.41 51.33 12.13
#